data_AF-A0A645F0E8-F1
#
_entry.id   AF-A0A645F0E8-F1
#
_cell.length_a   1.000
_cell.length_b   1.000
_cell.length_c   1.000
_cell.angle_alpha   90.00
_cell.angle_beta   90.00
_cell.angle_gamma   90.00
#
_symmetry.space_group_name_H-M   'P 1'
#
loop_
_entity.id
_entity.type
_entity.pdbx_description
1 polymer ?
#
loop_
_entity_poly.entity_id
_entity_poly.type
_entity_poly.pdbx_seq_one_letter_code
_entity_poly.pdbx_strand_id
1 'polypeptide(L)'
;MAGEVIHHEVSCNPGRFAHLLHEWRIAPDAAPEQVTIQAMACTPSLAETEARAPSMDQDLNLGLLDQLADAQQALERLKADVAAVDLMRLLQSWPRDDRGRPAARTTAILAAYGPATRKRQPCLLVRSVMQSKMPYWQLRLSSEFLYNCRHQWSDARWLWSPAELPKDSALERKARNLMAQGKVSEACALYGIELHERVRRLAAGQSFQRFSPAPEAWGQELRAALLQLAPWRLTAGLQRIQEHLIQANRKPPQPGSWERKLFWFSGQRQQARWGPGVRFDKEGNPALDLIVTASNEHFPEPDWKQQPR
;
A
#
# COMPACT_ATOMS: atom_id res chain seq x y z
N MET A 1 45.31 11.69 34.03
CA MET A 1 44.91 11.38 32.65
C MET A 1 43.70 12.22 32.32
N ALA A 2 43.89 13.35 31.61
CA ALA A 2 42.81 14.22 31.18
C ALA A 2 42.38 13.77 29.77
N GLY A 3 41.11 13.38 29.61
CA GLY A 3 40.57 12.95 28.33
C GLY A 3 40.42 14.14 27.38
N GLU A 4 40.84 13.97 26.13
CA GLU A 4 40.61 14.94 25.06
C GLU A 4 39.11 15.19 24.87
N VAL A 5 38.70 16.44 25.02
CA VAL A 5 37.35 16.90 24.68
C VAL A 5 37.35 17.21 23.18
N ILE A 6 36.64 16.40 22.40
CA ILE A 6 36.44 16.66 20.97
C ILE A 6 35.40 17.77 20.84
N HIS A 7 35.85 18.97 20.45
CA HIS A 7 34.97 20.08 20.08
C HIS A 7 34.54 19.91 18.63
N HIS A 8 33.24 19.69 18.41
CA HIS A 8 32.66 19.74 17.07
C HIS A 8 32.25 21.19 16.75
N GLU A 9 33.03 21.86 15.91
CA GLU A 9 32.66 23.15 15.35
C GLU A 9 31.66 22.94 14.21
N VAL A 10 30.40 23.34 14.42
CA VAL A 10 29.36 23.31 13.38
C VAL A 10 29.32 24.69 12.73
N SER A 11 30.01 24.84 11.60
CA SER A 11 29.93 26.04 10.78
C SER A 11 28.59 26.10 10.04
N CYS A 12 27.68 26.95 10.49
CA CYS A 12 26.44 27.24 9.78
C CYS A 12 26.73 28.24 8.66
N ASN A 13 26.46 27.87 7.41
CA ASN A 13 26.55 28.81 6.28
C ASN A 13 25.67 30.05 6.58
N PRO A 14 26.23 31.27 6.67
CA PRO A 14 25.47 32.47 7.05
C PRO A 14 24.28 32.76 6.12
N GLY A 15 24.39 32.42 4.83
CA GLY A 15 23.28 32.53 3.88
C GLY A 15 22.16 31.54 4.17
N ARG A 16 22.49 30.29 4.53
CA ARG A 16 21.50 29.30 4.97
C ARG A 16 20.86 29.69 6.29
N PHE A 17 21.63 30.25 7.23
CA PHE A 17 21.10 30.75 8.49
C PHE A 17 20.14 31.93 8.30
N ALA A 18 20.52 32.91 7.48
CA ALA A 18 19.64 34.04 7.14
C ALA A 18 18.35 33.57 6.43
N HIS A 19 18.45 32.60 5.52
CA HIS A 19 17.30 31.99 4.87
C HIS A 19 16.38 31.28 5.88
N LEU A 20 16.94 30.49 6.80
CA LEU A 20 16.17 29.84 7.87
C LEU A 20 15.48 30.85 8.79
N LEU A 21 16.16 31.95 9.15
CA LEU A 21 15.57 33.04 9.94
C LEU A 21 14.43 33.73 9.18
N HIS A 22 14.54 33.88 7.87
CA HIS A 22 13.48 34.41 7.02
C HIS A 22 12.27 33.46 6.98
N GLU A 23 12.49 32.17 6.72
CA GLU A 23 11.44 31.13 6.80
C GLU A 23 10.81 31.02 8.20
N TRP A 24 11.58 31.32 9.25
CA TRP A 24 11.09 31.36 10.63
C TRP A 24 10.09 32.50 10.87
N ARG A 25 10.36 33.67 10.27
CA ARG A 25 9.55 34.88 10.43
C ARG A 25 8.31 34.88 9.55
N ILE A 26 8.33 34.13 8.45
CA ILE A 26 7.19 33.98 7.55
C ILE A 26 6.27 32.87 8.07
N ALA A 27 4.99 33.21 8.27
CA ALA A 27 3.97 32.21 8.51
C ALA A 27 3.83 31.33 7.25
N PRO A 28 3.80 29.99 7.37
CA PRO A 28 3.61 29.14 6.21
C PRO A 28 2.26 29.45 5.57
N ASP A 29 2.19 29.36 4.24
CA ASP A 29 0.92 29.49 3.52
C ASP A 29 -0.13 28.56 4.12
N ALA A 30 -1.40 28.98 4.09
CA ALA A 30 -2.50 28.11 4.50
C ALA A 30 -2.51 26.84 3.64
N ALA A 31 -2.69 25.69 4.29
CA ALA A 31 -2.87 24.45 3.56
C ALA A 31 -4.17 24.52 2.76
N PRO A 32 -4.18 24.01 1.51
CA PRO A 32 -5.41 23.99 0.73
C PRO A 32 -6.45 23.12 1.44
N GLU A 33 -7.68 23.61 1.55
CA GLU A 33 -8.77 22.86 2.21
C GLU A 33 -9.08 21.54 1.49
N GLN A 34 -8.94 21.54 0.16
CA GLN A 34 -9.28 20.42 -0.70
C GLN A 34 -8.15 20.08 -1.67
N VAL A 35 -8.14 18.83 -2.09
CA VAL A 35 -7.25 18.30 -3.14
C VAL A 35 -8.09 17.97 -4.36
N THR A 36 -7.89 18.76 -5.42
CA THR A 36 -8.41 18.50 -6.75
C THR A 36 -7.22 18.31 -7.70
N ILE A 37 -7.17 17.17 -8.38
CA ILE A 37 -6.06 16.80 -9.26
C ILE A 37 -6.61 16.69 -10.69
N GLN A 38 -6.05 17.45 -11.63
CA GLN A 38 -6.44 17.27 -13.03
C GLN A 38 -6.12 15.82 -13.46
N ALA A 39 -7.17 15.09 -13.85
CA ALA A 39 -7.01 13.77 -14.41
C ALA A 39 -6.35 13.92 -15.78
N MET A 40 -5.07 13.55 -15.88
CA MET A 40 -4.45 13.35 -17.19
C MET A 40 -5.02 12.06 -17.77
N ALA A 41 -5.55 12.12 -18.99
CA ALA A 41 -5.96 10.94 -19.73
C ALA A 41 -4.72 10.08 -19.99
N CYS A 42 -4.47 9.07 -19.15
CA CYS A 42 -3.53 8.02 -19.48
C CYS A 42 -4.19 7.13 -20.52
N THR A 43 -3.80 7.30 -21.78
CA THR A 43 -4.15 6.36 -22.84
C THR A 43 -3.45 5.04 -22.54
N PRO A 44 -4.18 3.93 -22.30
CA PRO A 44 -3.55 2.64 -22.17
C PRO A 44 -2.86 2.31 -23.49
N SER A 45 -1.55 2.09 -23.44
CA SER A 45 -0.83 1.52 -24.57
C SER A 45 -1.20 0.04 -24.67
N LEU A 46 -2.05 -0.30 -25.64
CA LEU A 46 -2.29 -1.68 -26.05
C LEU A 46 -1.10 -2.16 -26.88
N ALA A 47 0.03 -2.38 -26.20
CA ALA A 47 1.08 -3.20 -26.77
C ALA A 47 0.64 -4.67 -26.65
N GLU A 48 -0.17 -5.12 -27.61
CA GLU A 48 -0.50 -6.53 -27.80
C GLU A 48 0.82 -7.28 -28.05
N THR A 49 1.29 -7.96 -27.02
CA THR A 49 2.36 -8.94 -27.15
C THR A 49 1.69 -10.25 -27.51
N GLU A 50 2.17 -10.95 -28.53
CA GLU A 50 1.70 -12.30 -28.91
C GLU A 50 1.42 -13.13 -27.66
N ALA A 51 0.15 -13.49 -27.46
CA ALA A 51 -0.34 -14.00 -26.19
C ALA A 51 0.16 -15.43 -25.96
N ARG A 52 1.29 -15.58 -25.26
CA ARG A 52 1.64 -16.85 -24.64
C ARG A 52 0.55 -17.23 -23.63
N ALA A 53 0.07 -18.47 -23.70
CA ALA A 53 -0.89 -18.98 -22.75
C ALA A 53 -0.34 -18.86 -21.31
N PRO A 54 -1.14 -18.36 -20.36
CA PRO A 54 -0.71 -18.28 -18.98
C PRO A 54 -0.43 -19.67 -18.43
N SER A 55 0.66 -19.80 -17.67
CA SER A 55 1.08 -21.09 -17.12
C SER A 55 1.63 -20.93 -15.70
N MET A 56 1.61 -22.02 -14.94
CA MET A 56 1.98 -22.00 -13.54
C MET A 56 2.61 -23.32 -13.12
N ASP A 57 3.68 -23.21 -12.34
CA ASP A 57 4.30 -24.32 -11.63
C ASP A 57 3.94 -24.27 -10.15
N GLN A 58 3.97 -25.42 -9.47
CA GLN A 58 3.56 -25.55 -8.08
C GLN A 58 4.70 -26.13 -7.23
N ASP A 59 5.01 -25.44 -6.15
CA ASP A 59 5.99 -25.86 -5.15
C ASP A 59 5.39 -25.66 -3.75
N LEU A 60 4.64 -26.68 -3.31
CA LEU A 60 3.84 -26.66 -2.09
C LEU A 60 4.54 -27.45 -0.98
N ASN A 61 5.26 -26.76 -0.09
CA ASN A 61 5.86 -27.38 1.09
C ASN A 61 4.82 -27.63 2.19
N LEU A 62 4.12 -28.77 2.12
CA LEU A 62 3.04 -29.13 3.04
C LEU A 62 3.49 -29.26 4.51
N GLY A 63 4.77 -29.55 4.76
CA GLY A 63 5.34 -29.64 6.11
C GLY A 63 5.26 -28.34 6.92
N LEU A 64 4.96 -27.21 6.27
CA LEU A 64 4.65 -25.95 6.95
C LEU A 64 3.29 -25.97 7.66
N LEU A 65 2.33 -26.77 7.19
CA LEU A 65 1.00 -26.88 7.80
C LEU A 65 0.99 -27.83 8.99
N ASP A 66 1.86 -28.84 9.01
CA ASP A 66 1.95 -29.82 10.10
C ASP A 66 2.32 -29.19 11.45
N GLN A 67 2.89 -27.98 11.41
CA GLN A 67 3.26 -27.20 12.60
C GLN A 67 2.08 -26.40 13.19
N LEU A 68 0.93 -26.38 12.51
CA LEU A 68 -0.27 -25.68 12.95
C LEU A 68 -1.11 -26.57 13.87
N ALA A 69 -1.74 -25.96 14.88
CA ALA A 69 -2.66 -26.68 15.77
C ALA A 69 -3.88 -27.25 15.01
N ASP A 70 -4.25 -26.61 13.91
CA ASP A 70 -5.37 -26.93 13.01
C ASP A 70 -4.91 -27.48 11.65
N ALA A 71 -3.79 -28.21 11.62
CA ALA A 71 -3.14 -28.69 10.40
C ALA A 71 -4.09 -29.32 9.36
N GLN A 72 -5.02 -30.18 9.79
CA GLN A 72 -5.98 -30.83 8.88
C GLN A 72 -6.92 -29.82 8.22
N GLN A 73 -7.44 -28.86 8.98
CA GLN A 73 -8.31 -27.81 8.44
C GLN A 73 -7.53 -26.88 7.50
N ALA A 74 -6.29 -26.54 7.88
CA ALA A 74 -5.40 -25.75 7.02
C ALA A 74 -5.10 -26.46 5.70
N LEU A 75 -4.90 -27.79 5.72
CA LEU A 75 -4.64 -28.60 4.53
C LEU A 75 -5.86 -28.64 3.59
N GLU A 76 -7.07 -28.86 4.12
CA GLU A 76 -8.29 -28.84 3.30
C GLU A 76 -8.53 -27.45 2.68
N ARG A 77 -8.30 -26.38 3.46
CA ARG A 77 -8.36 -25.02 2.93
C ARG A 77 -7.32 -24.79 1.83
N LEU A 78 -6.08 -25.24 2.02
CA LEU A 78 -5.04 -25.15 1.00
C LEU A 78 -5.45 -25.85 -0.30
N LYS A 79 -5.97 -27.07 -0.23
CA LYS A 79 -6.44 -27.81 -1.42
C LYS A 79 -7.52 -27.02 -2.16
N ALA A 80 -8.51 -26.47 -1.42
CA ALA A 80 -9.56 -25.64 -2.00
C ALA A 80 -9.02 -24.34 -2.62
N ASP A 81 -8.04 -23.71 -1.99
CA ASP A 81 -7.39 -22.49 -2.48
C ASP A 81 -6.56 -22.77 -3.75
N VAL A 82 -5.78 -23.84 -3.78
CA VAL A 82 -5.02 -24.27 -4.97
C VAL A 82 -5.94 -24.60 -6.13
N ALA A 83 -7.03 -25.34 -5.89
CA ALA A 83 -8.01 -25.69 -6.91
C ALA A 83 -8.79 -24.48 -7.46
N ALA A 84 -8.92 -23.41 -6.66
CA ALA A 84 -9.62 -22.20 -7.05
C ALA A 84 -8.76 -21.22 -7.85
N VAL A 85 -7.44 -21.45 -8.00
CA VAL A 85 -6.57 -20.54 -8.76
C VAL A 85 -6.96 -20.53 -10.24
N ASP A 86 -7.40 -19.36 -10.71
CA ASP A 86 -7.75 -19.11 -12.10
C ASP A 86 -6.65 -18.27 -12.75
N LEU A 87 -5.94 -18.86 -13.73
CA LEU A 87 -4.81 -18.21 -14.41
C LEU A 87 -5.22 -17.01 -15.26
N MET A 88 -6.43 -17.00 -15.82
CA MET A 88 -6.92 -15.87 -16.60
C MET A 88 -7.29 -14.72 -15.68
N ARG A 89 -7.96 -15.02 -14.55
CA ARG A 89 -8.25 -14.02 -13.52
C ARG A 89 -6.97 -13.43 -12.94
N LEU A 90 -5.99 -14.28 -12.67
CA LEU A 90 -4.66 -13.89 -12.22
C LEU A 90 -4.00 -12.93 -13.21
N LEU A 91 -3.97 -13.27 -14.51
CA LEU A 91 -3.42 -12.43 -15.57
C LEU A 91 -4.11 -11.06 -15.66
N GLN A 92 -5.43 -11.02 -15.59
CA GLN A 92 -6.23 -9.79 -15.64
C GLN A 92 -5.89 -8.86 -14.49
N SER A 93 -5.89 -9.41 -13.27
CA SER A 93 -5.72 -8.65 -12.02
C SER A 93 -4.26 -8.40 -11.64
N TRP A 94 -3.31 -9.01 -12.36
CA TRP A 94 -1.90 -8.92 -12.01
C TRP A 94 -1.42 -7.46 -12.05
N PRO A 95 -0.60 -7.02 -11.08
CA PRO A 95 -0.02 -5.67 -11.09
C PRO A 95 0.67 -5.37 -12.43
N ARG A 96 0.58 -4.11 -12.87
CA ARG A 96 1.19 -3.66 -14.13
C ARG A 96 2.43 -2.81 -13.86
N ASP A 97 3.44 -2.96 -14.72
CA ASP A 97 4.60 -2.06 -14.74
C ASP A 97 4.23 -0.71 -15.38
N ASP A 98 5.16 0.24 -15.38
CA ASP A 98 4.96 1.59 -15.94
C ASP A 98 4.67 1.58 -17.45
N ARG A 99 4.86 0.43 -18.13
CA ARG A 99 4.54 0.22 -19.55
C ARG A 99 3.22 -0.51 -19.76
N GLY A 100 2.43 -0.74 -18.70
CA GLY A 100 1.14 -1.44 -18.76
C GLY A 100 1.25 -2.97 -18.89
N ARG A 101 2.46 -3.54 -18.82
CA ARG A 101 2.66 -4.99 -18.94
C ARG A 101 2.52 -5.66 -17.58
N PRO A 102 2.17 -6.96 -17.50
CA PRO A 102 2.21 -7.70 -16.23
C PRO A 102 3.58 -7.56 -15.55
N ALA A 103 3.58 -7.14 -14.29
CA ALA A 103 4.78 -6.86 -13.52
C ALA A 103 5.56 -8.15 -13.21
N ALA A 104 6.79 -8.22 -13.68
CA ALA A 104 7.74 -9.28 -13.34
C ALA A 104 8.19 -9.21 -11.88
N ARG A 105 8.75 -10.32 -11.37
CA ARG A 105 9.37 -10.44 -10.03
C ARG A 105 8.50 -9.93 -8.87
N THR A 106 7.19 -10.04 -9.04
CA THR A 106 6.18 -9.57 -8.09
C THR A 106 5.62 -10.76 -7.33
N THR A 107 5.31 -10.58 -6.05
CA THR A 107 4.71 -11.60 -5.19
C THR A 107 3.35 -11.11 -4.70
N ALA A 108 2.33 -11.96 -4.80
CA ALA A 108 1.03 -11.76 -4.19
C ALA A 108 0.71 -12.91 -3.21
N ILE A 109 0.24 -12.57 -2.02
CA ILE A 109 -0.26 -13.56 -1.05
C ILE A 109 -1.73 -13.83 -1.38
N LEU A 110 -2.06 -15.08 -1.68
CA LEU A 110 -3.43 -15.51 -1.99
C LEU A 110 -4.21 -15.94 -0.74
N ALA A 111 -3.52 -16.52 0.24
CA ALA A 111 -4.12 -16.94 1.51
C ALA A 111 -3.05 -17.07 2.60
N ALA A 112 -3.47 -16.96 3.86
CA ALA A 112 -2.66 -17.26 5.04
C ALA A 112 -3.36 -18.33 5.88
N TYR A 113 -2.57 -19.22 6.49
CA TYR A 113 -3.07 -20.35 7.26
C TYR A 113 -2.61 -20.28 8.72
N GLY A 114 -3.46 -20.79 9.60
CA GLY A 114 -3.29 -20.71 11.04
C GLY A 114 -3.83 -19.40 11.66
N PRO A 115 -3.65 -19.22 12.97
CA PRO A 115 -4.15 -18.06 13.69
C PRO A 115 -3.39 -16.78 13.33
N ALA A 116 -4.06 -15.64 13.45
CA ALA A 116 -3.45 -14.33 13.25
C ALA A 116 -2.19 -14.17 14.11
N THR A 117 -1.06 -13.84 13.47
CA THR A 117 0.22 -13.63 14.14
C THR A 117 0.98 -12.43 13.57
N ARG A 118 1.93 -11.90 14.35
CA ARG A 118 2.92 -10.91 13.92
C ARG A 118 4.24 -11.56 13.48
N LYS A 119 4.36 -12.87 13.64
CA LYS A 119 5.50 -13.67 13.18
C LYS A 119 5.24 -14.16 11.76
N ARG A 120 6.20 -14.90 11.21
CA ARG A 120 5.98 -15.62 9.98
C ARG A 120 4.90 -16.68 10.17
N GLN A 121 4.05 -16.84 9.16
CA GLN A 121 3.03 -17.89 9.09
C GLN A 121 2.97 -18.50 7.70
N PRO A 122 2.46 -19.73 7.55
CA PRO A 122 2.28 -20.34 6.24
C PRO A 122 1.33 -19.51 5.37
N CYS A 123 1.79 -19.12 4.19
CA CYS A 123 1.05 -18.34 3.22
C CYS A 123 1.11 -19.02 1.85
N LEU A 124 -0.04 -19.18 1.21
CA LEU A 124 -0.12 -19.46 -0.22
C LEU A 124 0.19 -18.18 -0.97
N LEU A 125 1.19 -18.21 -1.84
CA LEU A 125 1.59 -17.06 -2.62
C LEU A 125 1.81 -17.43 -4.08
N VAL A 126 1.60 -16.45 -4.95
CA VAL A 126 1.95 -16.50 -6.36
C VAL A 126 3.10 -15.53 -6.61
N ARG A 127 4.11 -15.99 -7.34
CA ARG A 127 5.26 -15.18 -7.74
C ARG A 127 5.40 -15.14 -9.25
N SER A 128 5.52 -13.96 -9.83
CA SER A 128 5.89 -13.81 -11.23
C SER A 128 7.41 -13.92 -11.44
N VAL A 129 7.79 -14.42 -12.61
CA VAL A 129 9.20 -14.62 -13.00
C VAL A 129 9.79 -13.38 -13.70
N MET A 130 10.89 -13.54 -14.43
CA MET A 130 11.46 -12.48 -15.25
C MET A 130 10.53 -12.11 -16.41
N GLN A 131 10.60 -10.86 -16.88
CA GLN A 131 9.69 -10.33 -17.90
C GLN A 131 9.62 -11.19 -19.17
N SER A 132 10.74 -11.75 -19.62
CA SER A 132 10.84 -12.58 -20.84
C SER A 132 10.04 -13.89 -20.79
N LYS A 133 9.62 -14.31 -19.59
CA LYS A 133 8.84 -15.52 -19.35
C LYS A 133 7.39 -15.23 -18.98
N MET A 134 6.99 -13.96 -18.87
CA MET A 134 5.58 -13.62 -18.62
C MET A 134 4.71 -14.09 -19.80
N PRO A 135 3.47 -14.56 -19.56
CA PRO A 135 2.77 -14.68 -18.27
C PRO A 135 2.93 -16.06 -17.60
N TYR A 136 4.04 -16.26 -16.88
CA TYR A 136 4.31 -17.47 -16.10
C TYR A 136 4.42 -17.14 -14.62
N TRP A 137 3.90 -18.02 -13.78
CA TRP A 137 3.93 -17.88 -12.32
C TRP A 137 4.39 -19.14 -11.60
N GLN A 138 4.80 -18.96 -10.34
CA GLN A 138 5.07 -20.04 -9.41
C GLN A 138 4.10 -19.90 -8.23
N LEU A 139 3.29 -20.93 -8.00
CA LEU A 139 2.45 -21.06 -6.82
C LEU A 139 3.26 -21.76 -5.72
N ARG A 140 3.36 -21.13 -4.55
CA ARG A 140 4.17 -21.64 -3.46
C ARG A 140 3.46 -21.55 -2.12
N LEU A 141 3.79 -22.50 -1.24
CA LEU A 141 3.50 -22.40 0.18
C LEU A 141 4.81 -22.04 0.92
N SER A 142 4.85 -20.88 1.56
CA SER A 142 6.04 -20.35 2.25
C SER A 142 5.69 -19.74 3.60
N SER A 143 6.69 -19.59 4.48
CA SER A 143 6.54 -18.95 5.79
C SER A 143 6.86 -17.45 5.69
N GLU A 144 5.82 -16.60 5.67
CA GLU A 144 5.93 -15.17 5.36
C GLU A 144 5.40 -14.27 6.49
N PHE A 145 5.94 -13.05 6.56
CA PHE A 145 5.29 -11.96 7.29
C PHE A 145 4.19 -11.36 6.41
N LEU A 146 2.93 -11.69 6.70
CA LEU A 146 1.77 -11.32 5.89
C LEU A 146 1.80 -9.84 5.43
N TYR A 147 1.95 -8.92 6.40
CA TYR A 147 1.91 -7.49 6.12
C TYR A 147 3.16 -6.93 5.43
N ASN A 148 4.25 -7.70 5.28
CA ASN A 148 5.41 -7.22 4.50
C ASN A 148 5.14 -7.26 2.99
N CYS A 149 4.15 -8.03 2.53
CA CYS A 149 3.78 -8.11 1.13
C CYS A 149 2.79 -7.00 0.78
N ARG A 150 3.08 -6.24 -0.28
CA ARG A 150 2.20 -5.18 -0.78
C ARG A 150 0.90 -5.75 -1.37
N HIS A 151 1.00 -6.83 -2.14
CA HIS A 151 -0.14 -7.47 -2.81
C HIS A 151 -0.70 -8.59 -1.92
N GLN A 152 -1.43 -8.24 -0.87
CA GLN A 152 -2.17 -9.20 -0.04
C GLN A 152 -3.58 -9.36 -0.61
N TRP A 153 -3.84 -10.50 -1.22
CA TRP A 153 -5.08 -10.85 -1.90
C TRP A 153 -5.90 -11.90 -1.13
N SER A 154 -5.52 -12.18 0.12
CA SER A 154 -6.23 -13.09 1.03
C SER A 154 -7.72 -12.76 1.14
N ASP A 155 -8.04 -11.47 1.24
CA ASP A 155 -9.41 -10.98 1.41
C ASP A 155 -10.02 -10.48 0.09
N ALA A 156 -9.27 -10.61 -1.00
CA ALA A 156 -9.66 -10.19 -2.34
C ALA A 156 -9.66 -11.38 -3.30
N ARG A 157 -10.33 -12.48 -2.90
CA ARG A 157 -10.35 -13.76 -3.62
C ARG A 157 -10.74 -13.65 -5.10
N TRP A 158 -11.60 -12.68 -5.43
CA TRP A 158 -12.02 -12.38 -6.79
C TRP A 158 -10.89 -11.92 -7.72
N LEU A 159 -9.69 -11.58 -7.20
CA LEU A 159 -8.53 -11.20 -8.01
C LEU A 159 -7.79 -12.42 -8.59
N TRP A 160 -8.04 -13.63 -8.08
CA TRP A 160 -7.27 -14.81 -8.45
C TRP A 160 -8.10 -16.10 -8.55
N SER A 161 -9.42 -16.00 -8.35
CA SER A 161 -10.33 -17.14 -8.44
C SER A 161 -11.62 -16.77 -9.19
N PRO A 162 -12.48 -17.76 -9.49
CA PRO A 162 -13.81 -17.53 -10.05
C PRO A 162 -14.79 -16.80 -9.11
N ALA A 163 -14.38 -16.44 -7.89
CA ALA A 163 -15.22 -15.72 -6.95
C ALA A 163 -15.76 -14.41 -7.57
N GLU A 164 -17.00 -14.07 -7.21
CA GLU A 164 -17.67 -12.89 -7.72
C GLU A 164 -16.96 -11.60 -7.30
N LEU A 165 -16.92 -10.63 -8.22
CA LEU A 165 -16.47 -9.28 -7.90
C LEU A 165 -17.45 -8.63 -6.91
N PRO A 166 -16.96 -7.85 -5.93
CA PRO A 166 -17.81 -7.03 -5.09
C PRO A 166 -18.70 -6.11 -5.94
N LYS A 167 -20.00 -6.07 -5.63
CA LYS A 167 -20.98 -5.25 -6.34
C LYS A 167 -20.85 -3.79 -5.93
N ASP A 168 -20.91 -2.89 -6.91
CA ASP A 168 -20.85 -1.46 -6.67
C ASP A 168 -22.10 -0.95 -5.93
N SER A 169 -21.90 -0.33 -4.78
CA SER A 169 -22.96 0.44 -4.13
C SER A 169 -23.24 1.75 -4.87
N ALA A 170 -24.40 2.39 -4.61
CA ALA A 170 -24.68 3.72 -5.13
C ALA A 170 -23.66 4.77 -4.63
N LEU A 171 -23.21 4.62 -3.37
CA LEU A 171 -22.19 5.48 -2.78
C LEU A 171 -20.82 5.29 -3.46
N GLU A 172 -20.45 4.06 -3.78
CA GLU A 172 -19.23 3.74 -4.52
C GLU A 172 -19.25 4.35 -5.92
N ARG A 173 -20.36 4.22 -6.66
CA ARG A 173 -20.50 4.87 -7.97
C ARG A 173 -20.34 6.38 -7.88
N LYS A 174 -20.94 7.03 -6.87
CA LYS A 174 -20.78 8.47 -6.62
C LYS A 174 -19.31 8.83 -6.35
N ALA A 175 -18.62 8.08 -5.50
CA ALA A 175 -17.22 8.32 -5.19
C ALA A 175 -16.31 8.10 -6.41
N ARG A 176 -16.55 7.07 -7.21
CA ARG A 176 -15.83 6.84 -8.48
C ARG A 176 -15.97 8.02 -9.44
N ASN A 177 -17.17 8.59 -9.57
CA ASN A 177 -17.39 9.78 -10.40
C ASN A 177 -16.60 10.99 -9.90
N LEU A 178 -16.54 11.21 -8.58
CA LEU A 178 -15.72 12.27 -7.98
C LEU A 178 -14.22 12.02 -8.22
N MET A 179 -13.75 10.79 -8.03
CA MET A 179 -12.36 10.40 -8.32
C MET A 179 -11.99 10.63 -9.79
N ALA A 180 -12.88 10.30 -10.73
CA ALA A 180 -12.69 10.54 -12.16
C ALA A 180 -12.60 12.03 -12.53
N GLN A 181 -13.29 12.89 -11.76
CA GLN A 181 -13.19 14.36 -11.88
C GLN A 181 -11.97 14.93 -11.13
N GLY A 182 -11.17 14.09 -10.48
CA GLY A 182 -10.02 14.52 -9.68
C GLY A 182 -10.36 15.07 -8.30
N LYS A 183 -11.64 15.05 -7.88
CA LYS A 183 -12.14 15.60 -6.61
C LYS A 183 -11.88 14.64 -5.44
N VAL A 184 -10.60 14.46 -5.11
CA VAL A 184 -10.14 13.43 -4.17
C VAL A 184 -10.67 13.67 -2.76
N SER A 185 -10.63 14.92 -2.27
CA SER A 185 -11.15 15.27 -0.94
C SER A 185 -12.64 14.95 -0.79
N GLU A 186 -13.46 15.32 -1.79
CA GLU A 186 -14.90 15.06 -1.77
C GLU A 186 -15.20 13.55 -1.78
N ALA A 187 -14.45 12.77 -2.57
CA ALA A 187 -14.62 11.32 -2.63
C ALA A 187 -14.24 10.63 -1.31
N CYS A 188 -13.17 11.09 -0.64
CA CYS A 188 -12.76 10.59 0.67
C CYS A 188 -13.79 10.94 1.76
N ALA A 189 -14.34 12.16 1.73
CA ALA A 189 -15.33 12.63 2.69
C ALA A 189 -16.62 11.78 2.66
N LEU A 190 -17.02 11.24 1.50
CA LEU A 190 -18.17 10.31 1.41
C LEU A 190 -18.03 9.06 2.29
N TYR A 191 -16.79 8.68 2.63
CA TYR A 191 -16.47 7.52 3.46
C TYR A 191 -15.90 7.92 4.84
N GLY A 192 -16.01 9.20 5.21
CA GLY A 192 -15.48 9.72 6.47
C GLY A 192 -13.95 9.67 6.56
N ILE A 193 -13.25 9.64 5.42
CA ILE A 193 -11.80 9.57 5.38
C ILE A 193 -11.22 10.97 5.36
N GLU A 194 -10.46 11.32 6.39
CA GLU A 194 -9.78 12.60 6.47
C GLU A 194 -8.50 12.60 5.62
N LEU A 195 -8.33 13.63 4.79
CA LEU A 195 -7.03 13.93 4.18
C LEU A 195 -6.27 14.90 5.08
N HIS A 196 -5.25 14.37 5.76
CA HIS A 196 -4.44 15.16 6.67
C HIS A 196 -3.75 16.32 5.95
N GLU A 197 -3.50 17.41 6.67
CA GLU A 197 -2.92 18.66 6.14
C GLU A 197 -1.65 18.42 5.31
N ARG A 198 -0.77 17.53 5.77
CA ARG A 198 0.48 17.20 5.10
C ARG A 198 0.27 16.63 3.69
N VAL A 199 -0.75 15.79 3.51
CA VAL A 199 -1.12 15.24 2.20
C VAL A 199 -1.64 16.35 1.30
N ARG A 200 -2.51 17.21 1.83
CA ARG A 200 -3.09 18.34 1.08
C ARG A 200 -2.02 19.31 0.58
N ARG A 201 -1.07 19.68 1.45
CA ARG A 201 0.09 20.53 1.11
C ARG A 201 0.95 19.90 0.01
N LEU A 202 1.41 18.66 0.21
CA LEU A 202 2.30 18.01 -0.75
C LEU A 202 1.62 17.79 -2.12
N ALA A 203 0.32 17.46 -2.13
CA ALA A 203 -0.44 17.31 -3.38
C ALA A 203 -0.50 18.63 -4.17
N ALA A 204 -0.59 19.77 -3.47
CA ALA A 204 -0.56 21.11 -4.06
C ALA A 204 0.86 21.63 -4.37
N GLY A 205 1.90 20.81 -4.18
CA GLY A 205 3.30 21.22 -4.39
C GLY A 205 3.85 22.14 -3.30
N GLN A 206 3.13 22.31 -2.20
CA GLN A 206 3.60 23.04 -1.03
C GLN A 206 4.47 22.13 -0.15
N SER A 207 5.38 22.72 0.63
CA SER A 207 6.11 21.95 1.64
C SER A 207 5.16 21.48 2.75
N PHE A 208 5.27 20.20 3.12
CA PHE A 208 4.53 19.62 4.25
C PHE A 208 5.35 19.61 5.55
N GLN A 209 6.61 20.04 5.50
CA GLN A 209 7.49 20.23 6.65
C GLN A 209 8.08 21.62 6.64
N ARG A 210 8.30 22.17 7.82
CA ARG A 210 9.02 23.44 7.95
C ARG A 210 10.53 23.18 7.80
N PHE A 211 11.22 24.04 7.04
CA PHE A 211 12.69 24.05 6.90
C PHE A 211 13.31 22.83 6.19
N SER A 212 12.49 21.97 5.59
CA SER A 212 12.96 20.84 4.80
C SER A 212 12.15 20.77 3.51
N PRO A 213 12.76 21.08 2.35
CA PRO A 213 12.05 20.96 1.09
C PRO A 213 11.74 19.49 0.80
N ALA A 214 10.51 19.22 0.38
CA ALA A 214 10.17 17.92 -0.17
C ALA A 214 10.75 17.81 -1.59
N PRO A 215 11.36 16.68 -1.97
CA PRO A 215 11.72 16.42 -3.36
C PRO A 215 10.50 16.56 -4.28
N GLU A 216 10.65 17.26 -5.41
CA GLU A 216 9.54 17.55 -6.33
C GLU A 216 8.81 16.28 -6.82
N ALA A 217 9.59 15.21 -7.06
CA ALA A 217 9.07 13.90 -7.47
C ALA A 217 8.01 13.36 -6.49
N TRP A 218 8.12 13.66 -5.19
CA TRP A 218 7.16 13.16 -4.19
C TRP A 218 5.77 13.73 -4.37
N GLY A 219 5.66 15.00 -4.78
CA GLY A 219 4.37 15.62 -5.11
C GLY A 219 3.70 14.93 -6.29
N GLN A 220 4.47 14.56 -7.32
CA GLN A 220 3.98 13.83 -8.48
C GLN A 220 3.58 12.39 -8.13
N GLU A 221 4.43 11.67 -7.38
CA GLU A 221 4.16 10.31 -6.90
C GLU A 221 2.90 10.27 -6.02
N LEU A 222 2.72 11.25 -5.12
CA LEU A 222 1.53 11.35 -4.30
C LEU A 222 0.29 11.60 -5.16
N ARG A 223 0.33 12.55 -6.09
CA ARG A 223 -0.82 12.84 -6.98
C ARG A 223 -1.21 11.61 -7.81
N ALA A 224 -0.22 10.89 -8.36
CA ALA A 224 -0.46 9.67 -9.12
C ALA A 224 -1.12 8.58 -8.26
N ALA A 225 -0.71 8.44 -7.00
CA ALA A 225 -1.33 7.50 -6.06
C ALA A 225 -2.75 7.93 -5.66
N LEU A 226 -2.98 9.22 -5.40
CA LEU A 226 -4.29 9.75 -5.05
C LEU A 226 -5.30 9.56 -6.19
N LEU A 227 -4.90 9.69 -7.45
CA LEU A 227 -5.78 9.41 -8.61
C LEU A 227 -6.19 7.92 -8.69
N GLN A 228 -5.39 7.02 -8.14
CA GLN A 228 -5.68 5.59 -8.08
C GLN A 228 -6.37 5.18 -6.78
N LEU A 229 -6.67 6.12 -5.88
CA LEU A 229 -7.24 5.82 -4.57
C LEU A 229 -8.66 5.26 -4.70
N ALA A 230 -8.98 4.24 -3.91
CA ALA A 230 -10.29 3.65 -3.74
C ALA A 230 -10.81 3.92 -2.31
N PRO A 231 -11.33 5.12 -2.00
CA PRO A 231 -11.75 5.48 -0.65
C PRO A 231 -12.71 4.46 -0.01
N TRP A 232 -13.62 3.89 -0.81
CA TRP A 232 -14.60 2.89 -0.38
C TRP A 232 -14.00 1.58 0.14
N ARG A 233 -12.70 1.35 -0.03
CA ARG A 233 -12.02 0.14 0.46
C ARG A 233 -11.15 0.38 1.69
N LEU A 234 -10.77 1.64 1.96
CA LEU A 234 -9.83 2.00 3.01
C LEU A 234 -10.34 1.60 4.40
N THR A 235 -11.58 1.97 4.74
CA THR A 235 -12.15 1.72 6.07
C THR A 235 -12.21 0.22 6.37
N ALA A 236 -12.69 -0.59 5.42
CA ALA A 236 -12.76 -2.04 5.59
C ALA A 236 -11.37 -2.66 5.71
N GLY A 237 -10.38 -2.18 4.94
CA GLY A 237 -8.99 -2.63 5.07
C GLY A 237 -8.37 -2.28 6.43
N LEU A 238 -8.61 -1.06 6.93
CA LEU A 238 -8.15 -0.65 8.26
C LEU A 238 -8.80 -1.49 9.37
N GLN A 239 -10.09 -1.77 9.28
CA GLN A 239 -10.81 -2.64 10.21
C GLN A 239 -10.23 -4.06 10.23
N ARG A 240 -9.97 -4.67 9.07
CA ARG A 240 -9.34 -5.99 9.00
C ARG A 240 -7.97 -6.03 9.67
N ILE A 241 -7.15 -4.99 9.47
CA ILE A 241 -5.83 -4.91 10.13
C ILE A 241 -5.99 -4.73 11.64
N GLN A 242 -6.94 -3.90 12.09
CA GLN A 242 -7.26 -3.74 13.51
C GLN A 242 -7.66 -5.09 14.13
N GLU A 243 -8.57 -5.83 13.49
CA GLU A 243 -9.03 -7.15 13.93
C GLU A 243 -7.88 -8.15 13.99
N HIS A 244 -7.04 -8.22 12.95
CA HIS A 244 -5.84 -9.07 12.94
C HIS A 244 -4.90 -8.71 14.09
N LEU A 245 -4.65 -7.43 14.33
CA LEU A 245 -3.77 -6.99 15.42
C LEU A 245 -4.38 -7.25 16.80
N ILE A 246 -5.70 -7.18 16.96
CA ILE A 246 -6.40 -7.57 18.20
C ILE A 246 -6.17 -9.05 18.47
N GLN A 247 -6.33 -9.90 17.45
CA GLN A 247 -6.14 -11.35 17.57
C GLN A 247 -4.66 -11.73 17.80
N ALA A 248 -3.73 -11.02 17.16
CA ALA A 248 -2.31 -11.37 17.17
C ALA A 248 -1.53 -10.80 18.38
N ASN A 249 -2.05 -9.79 19.09
CA ASN A 249 -1.38 -9.16 20.22
C ASN A 249 -1.97 -9.62 21.56
N ARG A 250 -1.14 -9.64 22.60
CA ARG A 250 -1.60 -9.89 23.98
C ARG A 250 -2.56 -8.81 24.51
N LYS A 251 -2.44 -7.59 24.00
CA LYS A 251 -3.31 -6.46 24.32
C LYS A 251 -3.79 -5.83 23.01
N PRO A 252 -5.08 -5.48 22.90
CA PRO A 252 -5.60 -4.84 21.70
C PRO A 252 -4.89 -3.50 21.48
N PRO A 253 -4.45 -3.18 20.26
CA PRO A 253 -3.87 -1.88 19.97
C PRO A 253 -4.93 -0.79 20.09
N GLN A 254 -4.55 0.37 20.62
CA GLN A 254 -5.42 1.53 20.69
C GLN A 254 -5.57 2.17 19.30
N PRO A 255 -6.71 2.81 18.98
CA PRO A 255 -6.82 3.67 17.80
C PRO A 255 -5.67 4.69 17.75
N GLY A 256 -5.09 4.87 16.56
CA GLY A 256 -3.92 5.73 16.36
C GLY A 256 -2.58 5.17 16.84
N SER A 257 -2.53 3.99 17.47
CA SER A 257 -1.26 3.40 17.93
C SER A 257 -0.50 2.63 16.84
N TRP A 258 -1.06 2.54 15.64
CA TRP A 258 -0.43 1.89 14.49
C TRP A 258 -0.83 2.59 13.19
N GLU A 259 0.00 2.40 12.17
CA GLU A 259 -0.17 2.95 10.84
C GLU A 259 0.33 1.95 9.79
N ARG A 260 -0.08 2.14 8.55
CA ARG A 260 0.35 1.31 7.41
C ARG A 260 0.66 2.19 6.22
N LYS A 261 1.88 2.07 5.69
CA LYS A 261 2.26 2.76 4.46
C LYS A 261 1.55 2.14 3.26
N LEU A 262 1.18 2.95 2.29
CA LEU A 262 0.76 2.48 0.97
C LEU A 262 2.00 2.09 0.15
N PHE A 263 2.99 2.98 0.10
CA PHE A 263 4.31 2.78 -0.51
C PHE A 263 5.31 3.81 0.07
N TRP A 264 6.59 3.68 -0.26
CA TRP A 264 7.61 4.68 0.07
C TRP A 264 7.85 5.60 -1.12
N PHE A 265 8.02 6.90 -0.86
CA PHE A 265 8.49 7.80 -1.89
C PHE A 265 9.92 7.45 -2.34
N SER A 266 10.24 7.74 -3.60
CA SER A 266 11.54 7.43 -4.19
C SER A 266 12.70 8.27 -3.60
N GLY A 267 13.94 7.83 -3.83
CA GLY A 267 15.16 8.61 -3.53
C GLY A 267 15.63 8.61 -2.07
N GLN A 268 14.97 7.89 -1.17
CA GLN A 268 15.28 7.90 0.27
C GLN A 268 16.35 6.87 0.66
N ARG A 269 17.42 7.33 1.32
CA ARG A 269 18.53 6.48 1.79
C ARG A 269 18.45 6.10 3.26
N GLN A 270 17.60 6.78 4.02
CA GLN A 270 17.45 6.55 5.46
C GLN A 270 16.66 5.26 5.75
N GLN A 271 16.85 4.73 6.97
CA GLN A 271 16.13 3.55 7.44
C GLN A 271 14.63 3.84 7.61
N ALA A 272 14.29 4.93 8.29
CA ALA A 272 12.94 5.44 8.34
C ALA A 272 12.67 6.26 7.07
N ARG A 273 11.58 5.94 6.37
CA ARG A 273 11.26 6.53 5.07
C ARG A 273 9.85 7.10 5.08
N TRP A 274 9.70 8.21 4.38
CA TRP A 274 8.43 8.88 4.10
C TRP A 274 7.63 8.15 3.03
N GLY A 275 6.32 8.17 3.19
CA GLY A 275 5.37 7.74 2.18
C GLY A 275 3.96 8.08 2.60
N PRO A 276 2.99 7.99 1.67
CA PRO A 276 1.59 8.04 2.06
C PRO A 276 1.24 6.81 2.87
N GLY A 277 0.43 6.99 3.91
CA GLY A 277 -0.01 5.92 4.79
C GLY A 277 -1.40 6.19 5.35
N VAL A 278 -2.03 5.14 5.83
CA VAL A 278 -3.35 5.19 6.46
C VAL A 278 -3.28 4.73 7.90
N ARG A 279 -4.14 5.31 8.72
CA ARG A 279 -4.29 4.99 10.14
C ARG A 279 -5.72 5.29 10.59
N PHE A 280 -6.09 4.77 11.75
CA PHE A 280 -7.15 5.38 12.54
C PHE A 280 -6.57 6.60 13.28
N ASP A 281 -7.33 7.68 13.41
CA ASP A 281 -7.02 8.75 14.35
C ASP A 281 -7.28 8.30 15.81
N LYS A 282 -7.18 9.24 16.77
CA LYS A 282 -7.39 8.91 18.18
C LYS A 282 -8.86 8.65 18.49
N GLU A 283 -9.74 9.21 17.68
CA GLU A 283 -11.19 9.14 17.74
C GLU A 283 -11.74 7.89 17.01
N GLY A 284 -10.88 7.18 16.27
CA GLY A 284 -11.22 5.97 15.52
C GLY A 284 -11.64 6.21 14.06
N ASN A 285 -11.49 7.42 13.53
CA ASN A 285 -11.80 7.73 12.13
C ASN A 285 -10.62 7.39 11.21
N PRO A 286 -10.88 6.92 9.99
CA PRO A 286 -9.82 6.64 9.02
C PRO A 286 -9.20 7.94 8.49
N ALA A 287 -7.88 8.02 8.47
CA ALA A 287 -7.14 9.16 7.94
C ALA A 287 -6.04 8.73 6.97
N LEU A 288 -5.88 9.49 5.88
CA LEU A 288 -4.73 9.41 4.99
C LEU A 288 -3.72 10.52 5.36
N ASP A 289 -2.48 10.13 5.61
CA ASP A 289 -1.42 11.02 6.06
C ASP A 289 -0.09 10.70 5.37
N LEU A 290 0.91 11.56 5.55
CA LEU A 290 2.30 11.26 5.26
C LEU A 290 2.95 10.70 6.52
N ILE A 291 3.42 9.46 6.44
CA ILE A 291 4.00 8.75 7.58
C ILE A 291 5.50 8.52 7.37
N VAL A 292 6.25 8.45 8.46
CA VAL A 292 7.69 8.16 8.46
C VAL A 292 7.94 6.93 9.30
N THR A 293 8.35 5.85 8.65
CA THR A 293 8.46 4.56 9.33
C THR A 293 9.61 3.73 8.79
N ALA A 294 10.25 2.96 9.67
CA ALA A 294 11.18 1.90 9.33
C ALA A 294 10.47 0.54 9.16
N SER A 295 9.16 0.48 9.40
CA SER A 295 8.38 -0.75 9.28
C SER A 295 8.31 -1.23 7.83
N ASN A 296 8.48 -2.54 7.63
CA ASN A 296 8.25 -3.19 6.35
C ASN A 296 6.76 -3.46 6.07
N GLU A 297 5.88 -3.26 7.05
CA GLU A 297 4.45 -3.51 6.91
C GLU A 297 3.79 -2.53 5.93
N HIS A 298 2.96 -3.04 5.02
CA HIS A 298 2.21 -2.29 4.02
C HIS A 298 0.72 -2.38 4.31
N PHE A 299 -0.01 -1.33 3.90
CA PHE A 299 -1.45 -1.43 3.71
C PHE A 299 -1.70 -2.21 2.41
N PRO A 300 -2.51 -3.29 2.44
CA PRO A 300 -2.77 -4.12 1.28
C PRO A 300 -3.19 -3.31 0.05
N GLU A 301 -2.51 -3.49 -1.07
CA GLU A 301 -2.82 -2.74 -2.30
C GLU A 301 -4.30 -2.87 -2.75
N PRO A 302 -4.94 -4.05 -2.72
CA PRO A 302 -6.35 -4.16 -3.09
C PRO A 302 -7.29 -3.26 -2.29
N ASP A 303 -6.88 -2.86 -1.09
CA ASP A 303 -7.69 -2.14 -0.11
C ASP A 303 -7.60 -0.62 -0.28
N TRP A 304 -6.73 -0.12 -1.16
CA TRP A 304 -6.63 1.31 -1.42
C TRP A 304 -6.51 1.65 -2.89
N LYS A 305 -6.15 0.71 -3.77
CA LYS A 305 -5.97 0.97 -5.20
C LYS A 305 -7.17 0.53 -6.02
N GLN A 306 -7.66 1.44 -6.87
CA GLN A 306 -8.67 1.13 -7.89
C GLN A 306 -8.08 0.14 -8.88
N GLN A 307 -8.81 -0.95 -9.13
CA GLN A 307 -8.46 -1.88 -10.19
C GLN A 307 -8.99 -1.34 -11.52
N PRO A 308 -8.21 -1.41 -12.61
CA PRO A 308 -8.73 -1.15 -13.95
C PRO A 308 -9.89 -2.11 -14.22
N ARG A 309 -10.98 -1.59 -14.79
CA ARG A 309 -12.09 -2.41 -15.30
C ARG A 309 -11.82 -2.80 -16.74
#